data_AF-A0A314KZ98-F1
#
_entry.id   AF-A0A314KZ98-F1
#
_cell.length_a   1.000
_cell.length_b   1.000
_cell.length_c   1.000
_cell.angle_alpha   90.00
_cell.angle_beta   90.00
_cell.angle_gamma   90.00
#
_symmetry.space_group_name_H-M   'P 1'
#
loop_
_entity.id
_entity.type
_entity.pdbx_description
1 polymer ?
#
loop_
_entity_poly.entity_id
_entity_poly.type
_entity_poly.pdbx_seq_one_letter_code
_entity_poly.pdbx_strand_id
1 'polypeptide(L)'
;KFGIQVHPDCVFCAKNVETFEHLYFGCPDTSRLWERVLTWTGNARQIGTWQQELQWICNMAKKKDCRAEMITTLFAMVIYCICRERNSMRFNKGRYCIDELCKEIGKHIHIQG
;
A
#
# COMPACT_ATOMS: atom_id res chain seq x y z
N LYS A 1 0.62 -27.01 20.66
CA LYS A 1 0.91 -26.14 19.49
C LYS A 1 -0.12 -25.01 19.47
N PHE A 2 0.27 -23.77 19.78
CA PHE A 2 -0.61 -22.62 19.58
C PHE A 2 -0.62 -22.27 18.10
N GLY A 3 -1.49 -22.93 17.34
CA GLY A 3 -1.70 -22.60 15.93
C GLY A 3 -2.87 -21.62 15.84
N ILE A 4 -2.59 -20.33 15.70
CA ILE A 4 -3.63 -19.39 15.26
C ILE A 4 -4.06 -19.89 13.87
N GLN A 5 -5.28 -20.41 13.76
CA GLN A 5 -5.86 -20.82 12.49
C GLN A 5 -6.19 -19.56 11.70
N VAL A 6 -5.23 -19.10 10.89
CA VAL A 6 -5.40 -17.94 10.02
C VAL A 6 -5.90 -18.42 8.66
N HIS A 7 -7.03 -17.87 8.21
CA HIS A 7 -7.56 -18.17 6.88
C HIS A 7 -6.50 -17.82 5.80
N PRO A 8 -6.19 -18.72 4.84
CA PRO A 8 -5.14 -18.46 3.87
C PRO A 8 -5.48 -17.32 2.89
N ASP A 9 -6.77 -17.05 2.64
CA ASP A 9 -7.20 -16.00 1.72
C ASP A 9 -6.78 -14.61 2.18
N CYS A 10 -6.46 -13.75 1.21
CA CYS A 10 -6.18 -12.34 1.40
C CYS A 10 -7.34 -11.63 2.11
N VAL A 11 -7.02 -10.92 3.20
CA VAL A 11 -8.01 -10.17 3.98
C VAL A 11 -8.67 -9.02 3.22
N PHE A 12 -8.01 -8.51 2.18
CA PHE A 12 -8.53 -7.38 1.40
C PHE A 12 -9.54 -7.86 0.36
N CYS A 13 -9.14 -8.80 -0.51
CA CYS A 13 -9.97 -9.18 -1.66
C CYS A 13 -10.78 -10.47 -1.46
N ALA A 14 -10.42 -11.32 -0.49
CA ALA A 14 -11.00 -12.65 -0.26
C ALA A 14 -11.07 -13.57 -1.50
N LYS A 15 -10.18 -13.35 -2.50
CA LYS A 15 -10.20 -14.06 -3.80
C LYS A 15 -8.99 -14.95 -4.05
N ASN A 16 -7.85 -14.64 -3.44
CA ASN A 16 -6.59 -15.35 -3.64
C ASN A 16 -5.91 -15.59 -2.30
N VAL A 17 -4.99 -16.55 -2.26
CA VAL A 17 -4.12 -16.78 -1.12
C VAL A 17 -3.30 -15.53 -0.82
N GLU A 18 -3.23 -15.14 0.45
CA GLU A 18 -2.40 -14.05 0.92
C GLU A 18 -0.92 -14.46 0.84
N THR A 19 -0.25 -14.03 -0.22
CA THR A 19 1.22 -14.04 -0.33
C THR A 19 1.75 -12.63 -0.17
N PHE A 20 3.05 -12.49 0.07
CA PHE A 20 3.69 -11.17 0.11
C PHE A 20 3.47 -10.38 -1.19
N GLU A 21 3.67 -11.04 -2.34
CA GLU A 21 3.45 -10.46 -3.68
C GLU A 21 2.00 -10.06 -3.90
N HIS A 22 1.05 -10.90 -3.45
CA HIS A 22 -0.37 -10.58 -3.55
C HIS A 22 -0.73 -9.41 -2.64
N LEU A 23 -0.25 -9.39 -1.39
CA LEU A 23 -0.52 -8.33 -0.43
C LEU A 23 -0.03 -6.97 -0.95
N TYR A 24 1.19 -6.91 -1.48
CA TYR A 24 1.81 -5.69 -1.98
C TYR A 24 1.66 -5.57 -3.50
N PHE A 25 0.44 -5.17 -3.90
CA PHE A 25 0.02 -4.77 -5.25
C PHE A 25 -0.40 -5.88 -6.23
N GLY A 26 -0.29 -7.16 -5.87
CA GLY A 26 -0.98 -8.23 -6.60
C GLY A 26 -2.49 -8.33 -6.26
N CYS A 27 -2.92 -7.74 -5.15
CA CYS A 27 -4.30 -7.65 -4.71
C CYS A 27 -4.96 -6.41 -5.34
N PRO A 28 -6.15 -6.54 -5.96
CA PRO A 28 -6.83 -5.40 -6.59
C PRO A 28 -7.06 -4.22 -5.64
N ASP A 29 -7.37 -4.48 -4.37
CA ASP A 29 -7.67 -3.44 -3.39
C ASP A 29 -6.41 -2.66 -2.97
N THR A 30 -5.30 -3.36 -2.68
CA THR A 30 -4.03 -2.70 -2.32
C THR A 30 -3.36 -2.04 -3.52
N SER A 31 -3.51 -2.61 -4.73
CA SER A 31 -3.10 -1.99 -5.99
C SER A 31 -3.85 -0.68 -6.25
N ARG A 32 -5.18 -0.68 -6.07
CA ARG A 32 -6.01 0.53 -6.22
C ARG A 32 -5.67 1.62 -5.21
N LEU A 33 -5.30 1.26 -3.98
CA LEU A 33 -4.82 2.24 -3.00
C LEU A 33 -3.58 2.97 -3.54
N TRP A 34 -2.61 2.23 -4.07
CA TRP A 34 -1.38 2.82 -4.59
C TRP A 34 -1.62 3.67 -5.84
N GLU A 35 -2.45 3.17 -6.77
CA GLU A 35 -2.88 3.92 -7.95
C GLU A 35 -3.52 5.27 -7.60
N ARG A 36 -4.39 5.31 -6.58
CA ARG A 36 -5.01 6.56 -6.13
C ARG A 36 -3.98 7.56 -5.59
N VAL A 37 -3.05 7.10 -4.76
CA VAL A 37 -1.98 7.95 -4.21
C VAL A 37 -1.08 8.50 -5.32
N LEU A 38 -0.74 7.67 -6.31
CA LEU A 38 0.03 8.12 -7.48
C LEU A 38 -0.73 9.11 -8.35
N THR A 39 -2.04 8.90 -8.53
CA THR A 39 -2.89 9.83 -9.28
C THR A 39 -2.91 11.21 -8.63
N TRP A 40 -3.01 11.28 -7.30
CA TRP A 40 -2.99 12.55 -6.57
C TRP A 40 -1.69 13.32 -6.70
N THR A 41 -0.57 12.62 -6.84
CA THR A 41 0.75 13.24 -7.01
C THR A 41 1.09 13.54 -8.47
N GLY A 42 0.15 13.34 -9.40
CA GLY A 42 0.36 13.54 -10.84
C GLY A 42 1.32 12.50 -11.45
N ASN A 43 1.39 11.30 -10.87
CA ASN A 43 2.19 10.16 -11.35
C ASN A 43 1.30 8.99 -11.78
N ALA A 44 0.13 9.28 -12.37
CA ALA A 44 -0.78 8.24 -12.83
C ALA A 44 -0.06 7.26 -13.78
N ARG A 45 0.01 5.99 -13.36
CA ARG A 45 0.66 4.90 -14.09
C ARG A 45 0.01 3.58 -13.73
N GLN A 46 0.16 2.60 -14.61
CA GLN A 46 -0.21 1.23 -14.28
C GLN A 46 0.68 0.71 -13.15
N ILE A 47 0.03 0.11 -12.14
CA ILE A 47 0.72 -0.55 -11.03
C ILE A 47 1.28 -1.88 -11.52
N GLY A 48 2.58 -2.05 -11.31
CA GLY A 48 3.31 -3.28 -11.64
C GLY A 48 3.29 -4.31 -10.52
N THR A 49 4.09 -5.36 -10.69
CA THR A 49 4.39 -6.30 -9.62
C THR A 49 5.16 -5.61 -8.48
N TRP A 50 5.24 -6.26 -7.32
CA TRP A 50 6.04 -5.79 -6.21
C TRP A 50 7.47 -5.41 -6.63
N GLN A 51 8.14 -6.24 -7.42
CA GLN A 51 9.53 -5.99 -7.86
C GLN A 51 9.61 -4.77 -8.78
N GLN A 52 8.64 -4.60 -9.67
CA GLN A 52 8.59 -3.45 -10.58
C GLN A 52 8.37 -2.14 -9.81
N GLU A 53 7.45 -2.15 -8.84
CA GLU A 53 7.21 -1.00 -7.96
C GLU A 53 8.43 -0.69 -7.09
N LEU A 54 9.05 -1.70 -6.49
CA LEU A 54 10.24 -1.54 -5.67
C LEU A 54 11.41 -0.98 -6.49
N GLN A 55 11.64 -1.49 -7.69
CA GLN A 55 12.68 -0.98 -8.59
C GLN A 55 12.42 0.48 -8.98
N TRP A 56 11.16 0.81 -9.28
CA TRP A 56 10.76 2.18 -9.61
C TRP A 56 11.01 3.13 -8.43
N ILE A 57 10.62 2.75 -7.22
CA ILE A 57 10.84 3.53 -5.99
C ILE A 57 12.32 3.68 -5.67
N CYS A 58 13.12 2.62 -5.80
CA CYS A 58 14.58 2.71 -5.64
C CYS A 58 15.22 3.68 -6.64
N ASN A 59 14.67 3.80 -7.85
CA ASN A 59 15.13 4.79 -8.83
C ASN A 59 14.65 6.19 -8.49
N MET A 60 13.44 6.37 -7.93
CA MET A 60 12.98 7.66 -7.40
C MET A 60 13.86 8.13 -6.24
N ALA A 61 14.17 7.26 -5.28
CA ALA A 61 14.99 7.61 -4.11
C ALA A 61 16.41 8.11 -4.45
N LYS A 62 16.91 7.80 -5.66
CA LYS A 62 18.19 8.32 -6.16
C LYS A 62 18.09 9.75 -6.71
N LYS A 63 16.88 10.18 -7.10
CA LYS A 63 16.64 11.54 -7.59
C LYS A 63 16.57 12.47 -6.39
N LYS A 64 17.47 13.46 -6.36
CA LYS A 64 17.60 14.42 -5.24
C LYS A 64 16.65 15.60 -5.42
N ASP A 65 15.36 15.33 -5.66
CA ASP A 65 14.33 16.35 -5.82
C ASP A 65 13.12 16.08 -4.92
N CYS A 66 12.44 17.15 -4.52
CA CYS A 66 11.35 17.09 -3.54
C CYS A 66 10.20 16.18 -3.98
N ARG A 67 9.93 16.09 -5.30
CA ARG A 67 8.86 15.24 -5.82
C ARG A 67 9.24 13.77 -5.65
N ALA A 68 10.48 13.42 -5.95
CA ALA A 68 10.98 12.06 -5.77
C ALA A 68 10.98 11.65 -4.29
N GLU A 69 11.43 12.52 -3.39
CA GLU A 69 11.37 12.30 -1.94
C GLU A 69 9.92 12.07 -1.47
N MET A 70 9.00 12.95 -1.87
CA MET A 70 7.57 12.82 -1.55
C MET A 70 7.00 11.47 -2.03
N ILE A 71 7.28 11.05 -3.26
CA ILE A 71 6.81 9.76 -3.79
C ILE A 71 7.37 8.59 -2.97
N THR A 72 8.65 8.63 -2.61
CA THR A 72 9.29 7.56 -1.82
C THR A 72 8.72 7.46 -0.40
N THR A 73 8.45 8.61 0.23
CA THR A 73 7.78 8.68 1.53
C THR A 73 6.36 8.14 1.46
N LEU A 74 5.60 8.50 0.41
CA LEU A 74 4.26 8.00 0.20
C LEU A 74 4.21 6.50 -0.05
N PHE A 75 5.19 5.96 -0.76
CA PHE A 75 5.31 4.52 -0.92
C PHE A 75 5.50 3.84 0.43
N ALA A 76 6.45 4.30 1.25
CA ALA A 76 6.67 3.75 2.59
C ALA A 76 5.41 3.84 3.45
N MET A 77 4.67 4.95 3.36
CA MET A 77 3.39 5.13 4.06
C MET A 77 2.33 4.13 3.59
N VAL A 78 2.19 3.90 2.29
CA VAL A 78 1.23 2.91 1.73
C VAL A 78 1.56 1.51 2.22
N ILE A 79 2.84 1.11 2.20
CA ILE A 79 3.28 -0.19 2.73
C ILE A 79 2.95 -0.32 4.22
N TYR A 80 3.19 0.73 5.00
CA TYR A 80 2.85 0.78 6.41
C TYR A 80 1.33 0.63 6.63
N CYS A 81 0.49 1.39 5.92
CA CYS A 81 -0.96 1.31 6.01
C CYS A 81 -1.46 -0.09 5.66
N ILE A 82 -0.96 -0.71 4.58
CA ILE A 82 -1.33 -2.08 4.20
C ILE A 82 -1.00 -3.06 5.33
N CYS A 83 0.22 -3.00 5.87
CA CYS A 83 0.64 -3.88 6.96
C CYS A 83 -0.21 -3.69 8.23
N ARG A 84 -0.48 -2.43 8.59
CA ARG A 84 -1.33 -2.06 9.73
C ARG A 84 -2.75 -2.58 9.57
N GLU A 85 -3.40 -2.30 8.44
CA GLU A 85 -4.77 -2.75 8.19
C GLU A 85 -4.87 -4.26 8.10
N ARG A 86 -3.89 -4.91 7.48
CA ARG A 86 -3.82 -6.38 7.43
C ARG A 86 -3.81 -6.96 8.84
N ASN A 87 -2.97 -6.44 9.73
CA ASN A 87 -2.90 -6.92 11.12
C ASN A 87 -4.19 -6.62 11.89
N SER A 88 -4.77 -5.43 11.71
CA SER A 88 -6.04 -5.05 12.32
C SER A 88 -7.19 -5.97 11.91
N MET A 89 -7.32 -6.27 10.61
CA MET A 89 -8.36 -7.18 10.10
C MET A 89 -8.14 -8.63 10.57
N ARG A 90 -6.89 -9.10 10.62
CA ARG A 90 -6.57 -10.47 11.06
C ARG A 90 -6.83 -10.71 12.54
N PHE A 91 -6.51 -9.73 13.39
CA PHE A 91 -6.42 -9.96 14.84
C PHE A 91 -7.39 -9.12 15.67
N ASN A 92 -7.85 -7.99 15.15
CA ASN A 92 -8.61 -6.98 15.92
C ASN A 92 -10.01 -6.70 15.34
N LYS A 93 -10.53 -7.57 14.48
CA LYS A 93 -11.82 -7.38 13.77
C LYS A 93 -11.90 -6.03 13.02
N GLY A 94 -10.75 -5.53 12.58
CA GLY A 94 -10.64 -4.28 11.81
C GLY A 94 -11.43 -4.35 10.50
N ARG A 95 -11.65 -3.19 9.88
CA ARG A 95 -12.26 -3.07 8.56
C ARG A 95 -11.35 -2.24 7.67
N TYR A 96 -11.16 -2.70 6.44
CA TYR A 96 -10.44 -1.94 5.44
C TYR A 96 -11.41 -1.02 4.69
N CYS A 97 -11.07 0.27 4.65
CA CYS A 97 -11.74 1.25 3.83
C CYS A 97 -10.69 2.07 3.08
N ILE A 98 -10.64 1.90 1.76
CA ILE A 98 -9.69 2.61 0.91
C ILE A 98 -9.84 4.13 1.03
N ASP A 99 -11.07 4.65 1.19
CA ASP A 99 -11.32 6.09 1.31
C ASP A 99 -10.80 6.66 2.64
N GLU A 100 -10.83 5.89 3.72
CA GLU A 100 -10.29 6.29 5.02
C GLU A 100 -8.76 6.35 4.99
N LEU A 101 -8.11 5.34 4.41
CA LEU A 101 -6.66 5.34 4.21
C LEU A 101 -6.21 6.47 3.29
N CYS A 102 -6.92 6.67 2.19
CA CYS A 102 -6.71 7.80 1.30
C CYS A 102 -6.78 9.13 2.06
N LYS A 103 -7.79 9.34 2.91
CA LYS A 103 -7.89 10.56 3.74
C LYS A 103 -6.73 10.71 4.72
N GLU A 104 -6.29 9.62 5.35
CA GLU A 104 -5.13 9.62 6.24
C GLU A 104 -3.87 10.03 5.48
N ILE A 105 -3.58 9.37 4.36
CA ILE A 105 -2.43 9.69 3.50
C ILE A 105 -2.49 11.14 3.03
N GLY A 106 -3.66 11.63 2.63
CA GLY A 106 -3.87 13.03 2.24
C GLY A 106 -3.52 14.04 3.34
N LYS A 107 -3.81 13.74 4.61
CA LYS A 107 -3.41 14.59 5.74
C LYS A 107 -1.89 14.66 5.88
N HIS A 108 -1.19 13.54 5.70
CA HIS A 108 0.27 13.52 5.78
C HIS A 108 0.95 14.27 4.63
N ILE A 109 0.36 14.25 3.42
CA ILE A 109 0.84 15.05 2.28
C ILE A 109 0.74 16.55 2.60
N HIS A 110 -0.41 17.01 3.11
CA HIS A 110 -0.64 18.44 3.35
C HIS A 110 0.17 19.03 4.51
N ILE A 111 0.66 18.18 5.43
CA ILE A 111 1.52 18.63 6.54
C ILE A 111 2.97 18.81 6.09
N GLN A 112 3.40 18.14 5.02
CA GLN A 112 4.79 18.16 4.53
C GLN A 112 5.02 19.01 3.26
N GLY A 113 3.96 19.59 2.68
CA GLY A 113 4.02 20.52 1.54
C GLY A 113 3.64 21.92 1.93
#